data_AF-X6P520-F1
#
_entry.id   AF-X6P520-F1
#
_cell.length_a   1.000
_cell.length_b   1.000
_cell.length_c   1.000
_cell.angle_alpha   90.00
_cell.angle_beta   90.00
_cell.angle_gamma   90.00
#
_symmetry.space_group_name_H-M   'P 1'
#
loop_
_entity.id
_entity.type
_entity.pdbx_description
1 polymer ?
#
loop_
_entity_poly.entity_id
_entity_poly.type
_entity_poly.pdbx_seq_one_letter_code
_entity_poly.pdbx_strand_id
1 'polypeptide(L)'
;MYDFWMGFSRIPRIGREFDLKLFCEARPGLQLWVFLNFTYTFDAWKKTQQLCFPMLLISILHWWYISDYFWFEDAILTTLDLIHDKFGFMLAFGDLVWVPWTYTLQVQCLHFYHIYHYASNPTQSAVSPTDYILYTVIFIIFVFGYYVFRQSNLQKHKFRTLDAQHVQKMHIWGKPVSYLQTKTGTKLLTSGWWSIARHMNYTGDWLMSLAASLCCCPQYWYACSAIVFFNPLYFGILLLHRERRDDQRCAQKYKEDWSIYTNQVPYRMIPYIY
;
A
#
# COMPACT_ATOMS: atom_id res chain seq x y z
N MET A 1 -5.90 -14.05 -27.49
CA MET A 1 -5.56 -12.72 -26.94
C MET A 1 -6.04 -12.55 -25.49
N TYR A 2 -7.31 -12.79 -25.16
CA TYR A 2 -7.80 -12.68 -23.77
C TYR A 2 -7.04 -13.57 -22.76
N ASP A 3 -6.82 -14.85 -23.09
CA ASP A 3 -6.11 -15.79 -22.20
C ASP A 3 -4.63 -15.46 -22.00
N PHE A 4 -4.00 -14.76 -22.95
CA PHE A 4 -2.64 -14.24 -22.75
C PHE A 4 -2.64 -13.12 -21.70
N TRP A 5 -3.61 -12.21 -21.79
CA TRP A 5 -3.74 -11.09 -20.85
C TRP A 5 -4.10 -11.56 -19.44
N MET A 6 -5.19 -12.33 -19.30
CA MET A 6 -5.72 -12.77 -18.01
C MET A 6 -5.05 -14.02 -17.46
N GLY A 7 -4.40 -14.83 -18.31
CA GLY A 7 -3.80 -16.09 -17.93
C GLY A 7 -4.72 -17.29 -18.08
N PHE A 8 -4.12 -18.46 -18.29
CA PHE A 8 -4.82 -19.73 -18.37
C PHE A 8 -4.88 -20.46 -17.02
N SER A 9 -3.75 -20.50 -16.30
CA SER A 9 -3.62 -21.16 -14.99
C SER A 9 -3.78 -20.17 -13.83
N ARG A 10 -4.38 -20.62 -12.72
CA ARG A 10 -4.46 -19.80 -11.50
C ARG A 10 -3.13 -19.70 -10.77
N ILE A 11 -2.42 -20.82 -10.67
CA ILE A 11 -1.17 -20.96 -9.92
C ILE A 11 -0.20 -21.78 -10.78
N PRO A 12 0.43 -21.17 -11.80
CA PRO A 12 1.43 -21.87 -12.58
C PRO A 12 2.67 -22.13 -11.73
N ARG A 13 3.18 -23.36 -11.79
CA ARG A 13 4.37 -23.77 -11.03
C ARG A 13 5.47 -24.28 -11.93
N ILE A 14 6.72 -24.00 -11.56
CA ILE A 14 7.89 -24.69 -12.09
C ILE A 14 8.21 -25.85 -11.16
N GLY A 15 8.08 -27.08 -11.64
CA GLY A 15 8.11 -28.25 -10.76
C GLY A 15 6.93 -28.27 -9.79
N ARG A 16 7.14 -28.80 -8.58
CA ARG A 16 6.08 -28.93 -7.57
C ARG A 16 5.99 -27.75 -6.60
N GLU A 17 7.11 -27.07 -6.35
CA GLU A 17 7.27 -26.17 -5.21
C GLU A 17 7.30 -24.69 -5.60
N PHE A 18 7.72 -24.36 -6.83
CA PHE A 18 7.93 -22.97 -7.21
C PHE A 18 6.67 -22.35 -7.80
N ASP A 19 5.96 -21.56 -6.99
CA ASP A 19 4.79 -20.77 -7.39
C ASP A 19 5.23 -19.48 -8.10
N LEU A 20 5.00 -19.42 -9.42
CA LEU A 20 5.41 -18.27 -10.24
C LEU A 20 4.68 -16.99 -9.86
N LYS A 21 3.42 -17.10 -9.45
CA LYS A 21 2.59 -15.94 -9.16
C LYS A 21 3.03 -15.30 -7.85
N LEU A 22 3.18 -16.09 -6.80
CA LEU A 22 3.73 -15.62 -5.52
C LEU A 22 5.16 -15.08 -5.69
N PHE A 23 5.97 -15.78 -6.50
CA PHE A 23 7.33 -15.33 -6.78
C PHE A 23 7.36 -13.95 -7.44
N CYS A 24 6.63 -13.76 -8.54
CA CYS A 24 6.59 -12.48 -9.26
C CYS A 24 6.06 -11.35 -8.37
N GLU A 25 4.93 -11.56 -7.68
CA GLU A 25 4.29 -10.59 -6.79
C GLU A 25 5.25 -10.08 -5.70
N ALA A 26 6.01 -10.99 -5.08
CA ALA A 26 6.76 -10.65 -3.86
C ALA A 26 8.25 -10.38 -4.08
N ARG A 27 8.94 -11.16 -4.92
CA ARG A 27 10.41 -11.21 -4.92
C ARG A 27 11.05 -10.16 -5.83
N PRO A 28 11.07 -10.32 -7.17
CA PRO A 28 11.83 -9.44 -8.03
C PRO A 28 11.28 -8.01 -8.05
N GLY A 29 9.96 -7.82 -8.09
CA GLY A 29 9.33 -6.50 -8.21
C GLY A 29 9.55 -5.60 -6.99
N LEU A 30 9.11 -6.06 -5.81
CA LEU A 30 9.18 -5.28 -4.57
C LEU A 30 10.61 -5.02 -4.10
N GLN A 31 11.50 -6.01 -4.26
CA GLN A 31 12.91 -5.81 -3.90
C GLN A 31 13.57 -4.81 -4.86
N LEU A 32 13.33 -4.96 -6.18
CA LEU A 32 13.88 -4.04 -7.17
C LEU A 32 13.42 -2.60 -6.95
N TRP A 33 12.15 -2.39 -6.55
CA TRP A 33 11.65 -1.07 -6.16
C TRP A 33 12.55 -0.40 -5.10
N VAL A 34 12.83 -1.11 -4.02
CA VAL A 34 13.67 -0.59 -2.92
C VAL A 34 15.11 -0.37 -3.41
N PHE A 35 15.69 -1.32 -4.14
CA PHE A 35 17.04 -1.21 -4.68
C PHE A 35 17.19 0.00 -5.60
N LEU A 36 16.22 0.25 -6.48
CA LEU A 36 16.23 1.40 -7.38
C LEU A 36 16.20 2.72 -6.60
N ASN A 37 15.34 2.86 -5.58
CA ASN A 37 15.28 4.08 -4.76
C ASN A 37 16.64 4.40 -4.12
N PHE A 38 17.30 3.42 -3.52
CA PHE A 38 18.65 3.62 -2.96
C PHE A 38 19.71 3.87 -4.04
N THR A 39 19.61 3.23 -5.20
CA THR A 39 20.54 3.43 -6.32
C THR A 39 20.47 4.87 -6.84
N TYR A 40 19.27 5.41 -7.06
CA TYR A 40 19.10 6.81 -7.45
C TYR A 40 19.60 7.76 -6.37
N THR A 41 19.29 7.50 -5.10
CA THR A 41 19.77 8.32 -3.98
C THR A 41 21.30 8.34 -3.89
N PHE A 42 21.93 7.17 -4.06
CA PHE A 42 23.38 7.04 -4.06
C PHE A 42 24.04 7.72 -5.26
N ASP A 43 23.49 7.56 -6.46
CA ASP A 43 24.00 8.22 -7.67
C ASP A 43 23.91 9.75 -7.57
N ALA A 44 22.80 10.28 -7.05
CA ALA A 44 22.64 11.72 -6.78
C ALA A 44 23.71 12.24 -5.82
N TRP A 45 23.94 11.53 -4.70
CA TRP A 45 24.97 11.89 -3.74
C TRP A 45 26.38 11.81 -4.36
N LYS A 46 26.68 10.79 -5.14
CA LYS A 46 27.98 10.62 -5.80
C LYS A 46 28.29 11.78 -6.76
N LYS A 47 27.29 12.25 -7.52
CA LYS A 47 27.45 13.32 -8.51
C LYS A 47 27.50 14.72 -7.91
N THR A 48 26.75 14.97 -6.84
CA THR A 48 26.61 16.31 -6.25
C THR A 48 27.43 16.49 -4.97
N GLN A 49 27.95 15.40 -4.38
CA GLN A 49 28.54 15.37 -3.03
C GLN A 49 27.60 15.93 -1.94
N GLN A 50 26.30 16.02 -2.23
CA GLN A 50 25.27 16.54 -1.35
C GLN A 50 24.15 15.51 -1.22
N LEU A 51 23.76 15.24 0.02
CA LEU A 51 22.67 14.31 0.32
C LEU A 51 21.32 14.98 0.11
N CYS A 52 20.50 14.45 -0.79
CA CYS A 52 19.13 14.91 -0.97
C CYS A 52 18.23 14.27 0.10
N PHE A 53 17.88 15.06 1.13
CA PHE A 53 17.07 14.60 2.26
C PHE A 53 15.74 13.92 1.86
N PRO A 54 14.87 14.50 0.99
CA PRO A 54 13.62 13.83 0.62
C PRO A 54 13.82 12.51 -0.13
N MET A 55 14.87 12.37 -0.96
CA MET A 55 15.18 11.11 -1.62
C MET A 55 15.51 10.02 -0.61
N LEU A 56 16.35 10.35 0.38
CA LEU A 56 16.70 9.43 1.45
C LEU A 56 15.47 9.08 2.29
N LEU A 57 14.66 10.07 2.66
CA LEU A 57 13.44 9.86 3.45
C LEU A 57 12.48 8.90 2.72
N ILE A 58 12.15 9.16 1.45
CA ILE A 58 11.28 8.28 0.66
C ILE A 58 11.89 6.88 0.53
N SER A 59 13.20 6.76 0.30
CA SER A 59 13.89 5.47 0.20
C SER A 59 13.76 4.66 1.49
N ILE A 60 13.93 5.30 2.66
CA ILE A 60 13.77 4.66 3.97
C ILE A 60 12.31 4.27 4.22
N LEU A 61 11.36 5.14 3.90
CA LEU A 61 9.93 4.88 4.10
C LEU A 61 9.43 3.72 3.22
N HIS A 62 9.85 3.67 1.95
CA HIS A 62 9.55 2.55 1.06
C HIS A 62 10.25 1.25 1.50
N TRP A 63 11.51 1.34 1.96
CA TRP A 63 12.19 0.19 2.56
C TRP A 63 11.44 -0.34 3.79
N TRP A 64 10.96 0.55 4.66
CA TRP A 64 10.15 0.17 5.81
C TRP A 64 8.84 -0.51 5.36
N TYR A 65 8.11 0.09 4.42
CA TYR A 65 6.88 -0.49 3.88
C TYR A 65 7.09 -1.91 3.31
N ILE A 66 8.14 -2.12 2.52
CA ILE A 66 8.47 -3.43 1.95
C ILE A 66 9.00 -4.41 3.00
N SER A 67 9.73 -3.94 4.01
CA SER A 67 10.16 -4.79 5.12
C SER A 67 8.98 -5.29 5.93
N ASP A 68 7.98 -4.44 6.18
CA ASP A 68 6.72 -4.82 6.83
C ASP A 68 5.91 -5.80 5.97
N TYR A 69 5.92 -5.66 4.64
CA TYR A 69 5.35 -6.66 3.73
C TYR A 69 5.99 -8.06 3.95
N PHE A 70 7.32 -8.15 3.95
CA PHE A 70 8.00 -9.44 4.15
C PHE A 70 7.86 -9.98 5.57
N TRP A 71 7.75 -9.12 6.58
CA TRP A 71 7.50 -9.54 7.94
C TRP A 71 6.13 -10.22 8.10
N PHE A 72 5.14 -9.78 7.32
CA PHE A 72 3.79 -10.33 7.32
C PHE A 72 3.46 -11.04 6.00
N GLU A 73 4.45 -11.74 5.42
CA GLU A 73 4.33 -12.36 4.11
C GLU A 73 3.12 -13.30 4.01
N ASP A 74 2.80 -14.06 5.06
CA ASP A 74 1.65 -14.98 5.08
C ASP A 74 0.31 -14.29 4.73
N ALA A 75 0.20 -12.98 4.97
CA ALA A 75 -1.01 -12.22 4.63
C ALA A 75 -1.27 -12.18 3.12
N ILE A 76 -0.22 -12.18 2.27
CA ILE A 76 -0.37 -12.14 0.81
C ILE A 76 -1.11 -13.38 0.29
N LEU A 77 -0.96 -14.51 0.98
CA LEU A 77 -1.58 -15.78 0.59
C LEU A 77 -3.11 -15.72 0.62
N THR A 78 -3.66 -14.73 1.31
CA THR A 78 -5.10 -14.52 1.45
C THR A 78 -5.66 -13.43 0.52
N THR A 79 -4.83 -12.85 -0.34
CA THR A 79 -5.22 -11.75 -1.21
C THR A 79 -6.08 -12.21 -2.39
N LEU A 80 -6.91 -11.29 -2.88
CA LEU A 80 -7.77 -11.52 -4.05
C LEU A 80 -6.95 -11.90 -5.28
N ASP A 81 -5.80 -11.25 -5.42
CA ASP A 81 -4.88 -11.43 -6.54
C ASP A 81 -4.40 -12.88 -6.53
N LEU A 82 -3.89 -13.40 -5.41
CA LEU A 82 -3.39 -14.78 -5.32
C LEU A 82 -4.50 -15.84 -5.40
N ILE A 83 -5.61 -15.68 -4.68
CA ILE A 83 -6.66 -16.72 -4.56
C ILE A 83 -7.52 -16.84 -5.83
N HIS A 84 -7.92 -15.70 -6.41
CA HIS A 84 -9.00 -15.70 -7.41
C HIS A 84 -8.52 -15.41 -8.83
N ASP A 85 -7.55 -14.51 -8.99
CA ASP A 85 -7.15 -14.07 -10.31
C ASP A 85 -6.23 -15.11 -10.97
N LYS A 86 -6.24 -15.22 -12.30
CA LYS A 86 -5.32 -16.12 -13.02
C LYS A 86 -4.00 -15.42 -13.28
N PHE A 87 -2.92 -16.18 -13.46
CA PHE A 87 -1.62 -15.62 -13.78
C PHE A 87 -1.43 -15.51 -15.30
N GLY A 88 -1.48 -14.29 -15.79
CA GLY A 88 -1.25 -13.92 -17.19
C GLY A 88 -0.35 -12.71 -17.31
N PHE A 89 -0.26 -12.15 -18.51
CA PHE A 89 0.58 -10.99 -18.80
C PHE A 89 0.26 -9.79 -17.90
N MET A 90 -1.02 -9.54 -17.59
CA MET A 90 -1.42 -8.40 -16.76
C MET A 90 -0.74 -8.42 -15.37
N LEU A 91 -0.78 -9.56 -14.68
CA LEU A 91 -0.15 -9.70 -13.36
C LEU A 91 1.38 -9.69 -13.48
N ALA A 92 1.94 -10.50 -14.39
CA ALA A 92 3.39 -10.55 -14.58
C ALA A 92 3.99 -9.17 -14.93
N PHE A 93 3.33 -8.40 -15.81
CA PHE A 93 3.75 -7.04 -16.14
C PHE A 93 3.56 -6.09 -14.96
N GLY A 94 2.44 -6.22 -14.22
CA GLY A 94 2.18 -5.47 -12.99
C GLY A 94 3.34 -5.62 -12.00
N ASP A 95 3.69 -6.87 -11.70
CA ASP A 95 4.68 -7.22 -10.68
C ASP A 95 6.10 -6.85 -11.10
N LEU A 96 6.50 -7.23 -12.32
CA LEU A 96 7.90 -7.16 -12.76
C LEU A 96 8.27 -5.81 -13.37
N VAL A 97 7.30 -5.07 -13.89
CA VAL A 97 7.54 -3.82 -14.62
C VAL A 97 6.82 -2.66 -13.93
N TRP A 98 5.50 -2.74 -13.81
CA TRP A 98 4.73 -1.60 -13.35
C TRP A 98 5.17 -1.13 -11.95
N VAL A 99 5.23 -2.04 -10.97
CA VAL A 99 5.60 -1.71 -9.59
C VAL A 99 6.99 -1.08 -9.49
N PRO A 100 8.10 -1.75 -9.86
CA PRO A 100 9.45 -1.21 -9.65
C PRO A 100 9.73 0.08 -10.43
N TRP A 101 9.12 0.28 -11.60
CA TRP A 101 9.40 1.46 -12.43
C TRP A 101 8.47 2.64 -12.17
N THR A 102 7.24 2.42 -11.70
CA THR A 102 6.30 3.52 -11.40
C THR A 102 6.31 3.93 -9.93
N TYR A 103 6.61 3.01 -8.99
CA TYR A 103 6.65 3.33 -7.55
C TYR A 103 7.97 3.99 -7.13
N THR A 104 8.94 4.07 -8.05
CA THR A 104 10.20 4.80 -7.89
C THR A 104 10.13 6.22 -8.46
N LEU A 105 9.02 6.62 -9.12
CA LEU A 105 8.92 7.91 -9.82
C LEU A 105 9.20 9.11 -8.93
N GLN A 106 8.82 9.06 -7.65
CA GLN A 106 9.14 10.13 -6.68
C GLN A 106 10.66 10.35 -6.58
N VAL A 107 11.42 9.26 -6.40
CA VAL A 107 12.88 9.31 -6.27
C VAL A 107 13.55 9.60 -7.62
N GLN A 108 13.03 9.06 -8.73
CA GLN A 108 13.54 9.36 -10.08
C GLN A 108 13.41 10.84 -10.43
N CYS A 109 12.25 11.44 -10.16
CA CYS A 109 12.04 12.87 -10.36
C CYS A 109 13.01 13.67 -9.50
N LEU A 110 13.06 13.42 -8.19
CA LEU A 110 13.97 14.11 -7.29
C LEU A 110 15.44 13.96 -7.71
N HIS A 111 15.84 12.78 -8.17
CA HIS A 111 17.19 12.51 -8.69
C HIS A 111 17.53 13.43 -9.87
N PHE A 112 16.66 13.46 -10.88
CA PHE A 112 16.85 14.28 -12.07
C PHE A 112 16.99 15.76 -11.72
N TYR A 113 16.07 16.27 -10.89
CA TYR A 113 16.08 17.68 -10.49
C TYR A 113 17.25 18.02 -9.58
N HIS A 114 17.59 17.16 -8.62
CA HIS A 114 18.72 17.38 -7.72
C HIS A 114 20.03 17.54 -8.51
N ILE A 115 20.28 16.68 -9.49
CA ILE A 115 21.49 16.76 -10.32
C ILE A 115 21.46 18.01 -11.23
N TYR A 116 20.33 18.29 -11.88
CA TYR A 116 20.22 19.44 -12.79
C TYR A 116 20.36 20.78 -12.07
N HIS A 117 19.68 20.94 -10.92
CA HIS A 117 19.78 22.16 -10.11
C HIS A 117 21.16 22.31 -9.48
N TYR A 118 21.79 21.23 -9.01
CA TYR A 118 23.15 21.29 -8.48
C TYR A 118 24.15 21.75 -9.56
N ALA A 119 24.03 21.25 -10.80
CA ALA A 119 24.90 21.66 -11.90
C ALA A 119 24.80 23.16 -12.23
N SER A 120 23.63 23.77 -12.00
CA SER A 120 23.43 25.21 -12.24
C SER A 120 23.76 26.09 -11.03
N ASN A 121 23.55 25.61 -9.80
CA ASN A 121 23.78 26.36 -8.55
C ASN A 121 24.31 25.46 -7.41
N PRO A 122 25.60 25.09 -7.41
CA PRO A 122 26.16 24.09 -6.48
C PRO A 122 26.24 24.55 -5.02
N THR A 123 26.14 25.86 -4.75
CA THR A 123 26.20 26.45 -3.40
C THR A 123 24.85 26.50 -2.68
N GLN A 124 23.75 26.19 -3.36
CA GLN A 124 22.43 26.17 -2.75
C GLN A 124 22.17 24.82 -2.05
N SER A 125 22.78 24.62 -0.88
CA SER A 125 22.36 23.55 0.05
C SER A 125 20.97 23.93 0.58
N ALA A 126 19.90 23.31 0.08
CA ALA A 126 19.35 22.00 0.47
C ALA A 126 18.60 22.09 1.81
N VAL A 127 17.28 22.24 1.69
CA VAL A 127 16.27 22.22 2.77
C VAL A 127 16.31 23.43 3.71
N SER A 128 15.37 24.35 3.55
CA SER A 128 15.15 25.44 4.50
C SER A 128 14.65 24.92 5.86
N PRO A 129 14.81 25.65 6.98
CA PRO A 129 14.22 25.27 8.27
C PRO A 129 12.70 25.00 8.20
N THR A 130 12.00 25.73 7.33
CA THR A 130 10.57 25.52 7.06
C THR A 130 10.28 24.20 6.34
N ASP A 131 11.18 23.73 5.49
CA ASP A 131 11.04 22.44 4.82
C ASP A 131 11.17 21.27 5.81
N TYR A 132 12.03 21.38 6.83
CA TYR A 132 12.14 20.35 7.88
C TYR A 132 10.83 20.18 8.68
N ILE A 133 10.12 21.28 8.95
CA ILE A 133 8.79 21.23 9.59
C ILE A 133 7.82 20.48 8.68
N LEU A 134 7.81 20.80 7.39
CA LEU A 134 6.95 20.14 6.41
C LEU A 134 7.28 18.64 6.29
N TYR A 135 8.56 18.27 6.22
CA TYR A 135 8.98 16.86 6.22
C TYR A 135 8.59 16.13 7.50
N THR A 136 8.62 16.80 8.65
CA THR A 136 8.15 16.23 9.91
C THR A 136 6.65 15.94 9.85
N VAL A 137 5.85 16.88 9.33
CA VAL A 137 4.41 16.68 9.14
C VAL A 137 4.14 15.52 8.17
N ILE A 138 4.87 15.46 7.04
CA ILE A 138 4.73 14.37 6.06
C ILE A 138 5.11 13.02 6.67
N PHE A 139 6.19 12.96 7.46
CA PHE A 139 6.58 11.75 8.18
C PHE A 139 5.48 11.31 9.16
N ILE A 140 4.86 12.24 9.90
CA ILE A 140 3.74 11.94 10.79
C ILE A 140 2.55 11.39 9.99
N ILE A 141 2.22 11.94 8.82
CA ILE A 141 1.16 11.42 7.96
C ILE A 141 1.48 9.98 7.52
N PHE A 142 2.71 9.71 7.11
CA PHE A 142 3.14 8.36 6.74
C PHE A 142 2.99 7.38 7.92
N VAL A 143 3.53 7.74 9.08
CA VAL A 143 3.47 6.90 10.29
C VAL A 143 2.03 6.66 10.74
N PHE A 144 1.17 7.68 10.65
CA PHE A 144 -0.25 7.54 10.93
C PHE A 144 -0.93 6.60 9.93
N GLY A 145 -0.67 6.77 8.62
CA GLY A 145 -1.15 5.86 7.58
C GLY A 145 -0.73 4.41 7.83
N TYR A 146 0.55 4.20 8.15
CA TYR A 146 1.11 2.91 8.54
C TYR A 146 0.41 2.33 9.78
N TYR A 147 0.21 3.13 10.82
CA TYR A 147 -0.48 2.72 12.03
C TYR A 147 -1.91 2.25 11.73
N VAL A 148 -2.67 3.03 10.95
CA VAL A 148 -4.03 2.66 10.52
C VAL A 148 -4.03 1.38 9.69
N PHE A 149 -3.15 1.28 8.69
CA PHE A 149 -3.00 0.11 7.83
C PHE A 149 -2.69 -1.15 8.64
N ARG A 150 -1.64 -1.10 9.47
CA ARG A 150 -1.15 -2.27 10.20
C ARG A 150 -2.09 -2.66 11.33
N GLN A 151 -2.61 -1.70 12.11
CA GLN A 151 -3.52 -2.01 13.22
C GLN A 151 -4.86 -2.56 12.73
N SER A 152 -5.43 -2.02 11.65
CA SER A 152 -6.69 -2.56 11.10
C SER A 152 -6.50 -4.00 10.59
N ASN A 153 -5.40 -4.30 9.90
CA ASN A 153 -5.08 -5.67 9.48
C ASN A 153 -4.84 -6.61 10.67
N LEU A 154 -4.08 -6.18 11.69
CA LEU A 154 -3.84 -6.97 12.90
C LEU A 154 -5.14 -7.25 13.69
N GLN A 155 -6.05 -6.28 13.78
CA GLN A 155 -7.37 -6.47 14.40
C GLN A 155 -8.15 -7.58 13.67
N LYS A 156 -8.22 -7.52 12.34
CA LYS A 156 -8.91 -8.53 11.52
C LYS A 156 -8.25 -9.90 11.61
N HIS A 157 -6.91 -9.95 11.58
CA HIS A 157 -6.17 -11.20 11.68
C HIS A 157 -6.38 -11.88 13.04
N LYS A 158 -6.20 -11.14 14.15
CA LYS A 158 -6.47 -11.64 15.50
C LYS A 158 -7.92 -12.12 15.63
N PHE A 159 -8.88 -11.33 15.16
CA PHE A 159 -10.29 -11.68 15.20
C PHE A 159 -10.62 -12.99 14.46
N ARG A 160 -9.97 -13.24 13.31
CA ARG A 160 -10.21 -14.44 12.48
C ARG A 160 -9.50 -15.69 12.96
N THR A 161 -8.45 -15.55 13.78
CA THR A 161 -7.63 -16.67 14.25
C THR A 161 -8.06 -17.19 15.62
N LEU A 162 -8.75 -16.37 16.41
CA LEU A 162 -9.27 -16.76 17.72
C LEU A 162 -10.50 -17.67 17.61
N ASP A 163 -10.58 -18.64 18.53
CA ASP A 163 -11.78 -19.47 18.69
C ASP A 163 -12.97 -18.70 19.28
N ALA A 164 -14.14 -19.32 19.36
CA ALA A 164 -15.35 -18.66 19.84
C ALA A 164 -15.24 -18.14 21.29
N GLN A 165 -14.54 -18.84 22.18
CA GLN A 165 -14.42 -18.47 23.59
C GLN A 165 -13.45 -17.28 23.76
N HIS A 166 -12.35 -17.28 23.01
CA HIS A 166 -11.35 -16.22 23.07
C HIS A 166 -11.81 -14.96 22.33
N VAL A 167 -12.61 -15.09 21.26
CA VAL A 167 -13.22 -13.92 20.61
C VAL A 167 -14.10 -13.15 21.61
N GLN A 168 -14.89 -13.81 22.46
CA GLN A 168 -15.73 -13.12 23.46
C GLN A 168 -14.91 -12.31 24.49
N LYS A 169 -13.66 -12.71 24.76
CA LYS A 169 -12.76 -12.00 25.66
C LYS A 169 -11.91 -10.92 24.96
N MET A 170 -11.97 -10.86 23.63
CA MET A 170 -11.21 -9.88 22.86
C MET A 170 -11.78 -8.48 23.08
N HIS A 171 -10.88 -7.54 23.39
CA HIS A 171 -11.23 -6.12 23.52
C HIS A 171 -10.52 -5.33 22.42
N ILE A 172 -11.26 -4.39 21.81
CA ILE A 172 -10.72 -3.44 20.85
C ILE A 172 -10.99 -2.04 21.39
N TRP A 173 -9.92 -1.25 21.56
CA TRP A 173 -9.97 0.10 22.15
C TRP A 173 -10.69 0.14 23.51
N GLY A 174 -10.41 -0.86 24.35
CA GLY A 174 -11.00 -0.97 25.70
C GLY A 174 -12.46 -1.43 25.74
N LYS A 175 -13.10 -1.69 24.60
CA LYS A 175 -14.49 -2.19 24.52
C LYS A 175 -14.52 -3.65 24.09
N PRO A 176 -15.51 -4.45 24.53
CA PRO A 176 -15.68 -5.82 24.05
C PRO A 176 -15.88 -5.81 22.53
N VAL A 177 -15.31 -6.80 21.84
CA VAL A 177 -15.42 -6.91 20.39
C VAL A 177 -16.88 -7.06 19.95
N SER A 178 -17.27 -6.31 18.93
CA SER A 178 -18.56 -6.45 18.26
C SER A 178 -18.37 -7.08 16.89
N TYR A 179 -19.24 -8.02 16.53
CA TYR A 179 -19.24 -8.68 15.23
C TYR A 179 -20.65 -9.15 14.85
N LEU A 180 -20.88 -9.32 13.55
CA LEU A 180 -22.07 -9.94 12.99
C LEU A 180 -21.77 -11.42 12.69
N GLN A 181 -22.53 -12.32 13.30
CA GLN A 181 -22.51 -13.74 12.96
C GLN A 181 -23.34 -13.95 11.68
N THR A 182 -22.72 -14.46 10.63
CA THR A 182 -23.39 -14.71 9.34
C THR A 182 -24.04 -16.08 9.31
N LYS A 183 -25.10 -16.23 8.52
CA LYS A 183 -25.79 -17.49 8.20
C LYS A 183 -24.85 -18.51 7.54
N THR A 184 -23.78 -18.03 6.89
CA THR A 184 -22.72 -18.88 6.32
C THR A 184 -21.74 -19.46 7.35
N GLY A 185 -21.93 -19.18 8.64
CA GLY A 185 -21.08 -19.65 9.73
C GLY A 185 -19.84 -18.80 10.00
N THR A 186 -19.51 -17.83 9.13
CA THR A 186 -18.39 -16.91 9.35
C THR A 186 -18.81 -15.65 10.13
N LYS A 187 -17.83 -14.86 10.59
CA LYS A 187 -18.05 -13.64 11.36
C LYS A 187 -17.53 -12.40 10.62
N LEU A 188 -18.27 -11.30 10.70
CA LEU A 188 -17.90 -9.99 10.17
C LEU A 188 -17.63 -9.03 11.31
N LEU A 189 -16.43 -8.46 11.37
CA LEU A 189 -15.99 -7.58 12.46
C LEU A 189 -16.66 -6.19 12.34
N THR A 190 -17.36 -5.77 13.38
CA THR A 190 -18.09 -4.47 13.46
C THR A 190 -17.57 -3.62 14.62
N SER A 191 -16.26 -3.69 14.90
CA SER A 191 -15.60 -2.90 15.95
C SER A 191 -14.20 -2.47 15.54
N GLY A 192 -13.65 -1.47 16.25
CA GLY A 192 -12.34 -0.90 15.96
C GLY A 192 -12.31 -0.15 14.63
N TRP A 193 -11.24 -0.35 13.87
CA TRP A 193 -11.11 0.27 12.55
C TRP A 193 -12.21 -0.19 11.59
N TRP A 194 -12.66 -1.44 11.73
CA TRP A 194 -13.69 -2.05 10.88
C TRP A 194 -15.11 -1.60 11.22
N SER A 195 -15.32 -0.83 12.30
CA SER A 195 -16.57 -0.09 12.54
C SER A 195 -16.57 1.32 11.98
N ILE A 196 -15.40 1.89 11.68
CA ILE A 196 -15.32 3.25 11.15
C ILE A 196 -15.57 3.22 9.63
N ALA A 197 -14.85 2.36 8.91
CA ALA A 197 -15.08 2.08 7.51
C ALA A 197 -14.70 0.63 7.20
N ARG A 198 -15.33 0.06 6.17
CA ARG A 198 -15.11 -1.34 5.76
C ARG A 198 -13.68 -1.60 5.31
N HIS A 199 -12.96 -0.58 4.86
CA HIS A 199 -11.59 -0.66 4.35
C HIS A 199 -10.69 0.46 4.88
N MET A 200 -10.69 0.68 6.20
CA MET A 200 -9.71 1.60 6.83
C MET A 200 -8.25 1.22 6.55
N ASN A 201 -7.97 -0.06 6.34
CA ASN A 201 -6.65 -0.51 5.91
C ASN A 201 -6.22 0.13 4.59
N TYR A 202 -7.12 0.22 3.60
CA TYR A 202 -6.82 0.86 2.31
C TYR A 202 -6.60 2.36 2.46
N THR A 203 -7.34 3.02 3.37
CA THR A 203 -7.12 4.44 3.67
C THR A 203 -5.73 4.68 4.27
N GLY A 204 -5.30 3.82 5.20
CA GLY A 204 -3.93 3.88 5.74
C GLY A 204 -2.86 3.68 4.67
N ASP A 205 -3.08 2.71 3.77
CA ASP A 205 -2.18 2.40 2.65
C ASP A 205 -2.05 3.58 1.68
N TRP A 206 -3.19 4.18 1.32
CA TRP A 206 -3.23 5.34 0.44
C TRP A 206 -2.56 6.57 1.06
N LEU A 207 -2.72 6.79 2.37
CA LEU A 207 -2.06 7.89 3.09
C LEU A 207 -0.53 7.77 3.04
N MET A 208 0.02 6.55 3.12
CA MET A 208 1.47 6.33 2.99
C MET A 208 1.97 6.70 1.58
N SER A 209 1.25 6.28 0.53
CA SER A 209 1.56 6.66 -0.86
C SER A 209 1.47 8.17 -1.08
N LEU A 210 0.44 8.83 -0.54
CA LEU A 210 0.28 10.28 -0.60
C LEU A 210 1.44 11.00 0.11
N ALA A 211 1.84 10.54 1.30
CA ALA A 211 2.95 11.11 2.05
C ALA A 211 4.28 11.02 1.26
N ALA A 212 4.56 9.87 0.63
CA ALA A 212 5.75 9.72 -0.21
C ALA A 212 5.78 10.72 -1.38
N SER A 213 4.64 10.97 -2.02
CA SER A 213 4.55 11.99 -3.08
C SER A 213 4.68 13.42 -2.55
N LEU A 214 4.11 13.72 -1.39
CA LEU A 214 4.24 15.04 -0.73
C LEU A 214 5.70 15.38 -0.38
N CYS A 215 6.57 14.39 -0.15
CA CYS A 215 8.00 14.63 0.07
C CYS A 215 8.69 15.38 -1.11
N CYS A 216 8.13 15.33 -2.32
CA CYS A 216 8.73 16.00 -3.47
C CYS A 216 8.31 17.48 -3.62
N CYS A 217 7.23 17.90 -2.95
CA CYS A 217 6.64 19.23 -3.11
C CYS A 217 7.49 20.41 -2.62
N PRO A 218 8.19 20.35 -1.47
CA PRO A 218 8.79 21.55 -0.87
C PRO A 218 9.85 22.21 -1.76
N GLN A 219 10.57 21.42 -2.56
CA GLN A 219 11.68 21.90 -3.37
C GLN A 219 11.36 21.99 -4.86
N TYR A 220 10.42 21.17 -5.37
CA TYR A 220 10.21 20.99 -6.82
C TYR A 220 8.73 20.89 -7.22
N TRP A 221 7.82 21.48 -6.42
CA TRP A 221 6.37 21.50 -6.66
C TRP A 221 5.98 21.84 -8.11
N TYR A 222 6.62 22.85 -8.72
CA TYR A 222 6.29 23.34 -10.06
C TYR A 222 6.77 22.42 -11.19
N ALA A 223 7.71 21.52 -10.90
CA ALA A 223 8.44 20.78 -11.92
C ALA A 223 8.03 19.30 -11.98
N CYS A 224 7.58 18.73 -10.86
CA CYS A 224 7.33 17.29 -10.73
C CYS A 224 5.88 16.88 -10.47
N SER A 225 4.94 17.82 -10.35
CA SER A 225 3.62 17.56 -9.75
C SER A 225 2.85 16.44 -10.45
N ALA A 226 2.71 16.46 -11.77
CA ALA A 226 1.94 15.43 -12.49
C ALA A 226 2.54 14.02 -12.35
N ILE A 227 3.88 13.89 -12.43
CA ILE A 227 4.57 12.60 -12.38
C ILE A 227 4.59 12.05 -10.96
N VAL A 228 4.86 12.90 -9.97
CA VAL A 228 4.97 12.47 -8.57
C VAL A 228 3.60 12.11 -7.99
N PHE A 229 2.54 12.85 -8.32
CA PHE A 229 1.20 12.54 -7.85
C PHE A 229 0.49 11.46 -8.67
N PHE A 230 1.11 10.99 -9.76
CA PHE A 230 0.60 9.83 -10.49
C PHE A 230 0.48 8.59 -9.58
N ASN A 231 1.47 8.34 -8.71
CA ASN A 231 1.48 7.17 -7.83
C ASN A 231 0.26 7.12 -6.88
N PRO A 232 -0.01 8.13 -6.02
CA PRO A 232 -1.18 8.12 -5.15
C PRO A 232 -2.51 8.21 -5.91
N LEU A 233 -2.55 8.82 -7.09
CA LEU A 233 -3.74 8.83 -7.93
C LEU A 233 -4.06 7.42 -8.46
N TYR A 234 -3.07 6.79 -9.11
CA TYR A 234 -3.17 5.43 -9.61
C TYR A 234 -3.53 4.46 -8.47
N PHE A 235 -2.83 4.55 -7.35
CA PHE A 235 -3.03 3.66 -6.22
C PHE A 235 -4.42 3.86 -5.59
N GLY A 236 -4.91 5.10 -5.49
CA GLY A 236 -6.27 5.39 -5.07
C GLY A 236 -7.32 4.74 -5.98
N ILE A 237 -7.15 4.84 -7.31
CA ILE A 237 -8.04 4.18 -8.29
C ILE A 237 -7.99 2.65 -8.14
N LEU A 238 -6.79 2.09 -7.96
CA LEU A 238 -6.60 0.66 -7.74
C LEU A 238 -7.35 0.18 -6.47
N LEU A 239 -7.21 0.91 -5.36
CA LEU A 239 -7.88 0.59 -4.10
C LEU A 239 -9.40 0.73 -4.19
N LEU A 240 -9.92 1.75 -4.88
CA LEU A 240 -11.35 1.89 -5.14
C LEU A 240 -11.90 0.74 -5.98
N HIS A 241 -11.19 0.33 -7.02
CA HIS A 241 -11.58 -0.82 -7.82
C HIS A 241 -11.51 -2.13 -7.02
N ARG A 242 -10.48 -2.29 -6.19
CA ARG A 242 -10.28 -3.45 -5.31
C ARG A 242 -11.38 -3.56 -4.25
N GLU A 243 -11.74 -2.45 -3.62
CA GLU A 243 -12.85 -2.37 -2.66
C GLU A 243 -14.16 -2.81 -3.30
N ARG A 244 -14.51 -2.27 -4.48
CA ARG A 244 -15.76 -2.62 -5.17
C ARG A 244 -15.83 -4.10 -5.53
N ARG A 245 -14.71 -4.71 -5.95
CA ARG A 245 -14.62 -6.15 -6.19
C ARG A 245 -14.85 -6.96 -4.91
N ASP A 246 -14.25 -6.53 -3.80
CA ASP A 246 -14.42 -7.20 -2.50
C ASP A 246 -15.86 -7.08 -1.98
N ASP A 247 -16.46 -5.89 -2.10
CA ASP A 247 -17.85 -5.60 -1.75
C ASP A 247 -18.83 -6.47 -2.53
N GLN A 248 -18.66 -6.58 -3.87
CA GLN A 248 -19.47 -7.46 -4.71
C GLN A 248 -19.36 -8.94 -4.31
N ARG A 249 -18.14 -9.41 -4.01
CA ARG A 249 -17.90 -10.79 -3.57
C ARG A 249 -18.53 -11.06 -2.21
N CYS A 250 -18.40 -10.12 -1.28
CA CYS A 250 -19.01 -10.23 0.04
C CYS A 250 -20.54 -10.18 -0.03
N ALA A 251 -21.11 -9.35 -0.91
CA ALA A 251 -22.55 -9.31 -1.16
C ALA A 251 -23.08 -10.64 -1.71
N GLN A 252 -22.36 -11.24 -2.67
CA GLN A 252 -22.73 -12.55 -3.23
C GLN A 252 -22.63 -13.67 -2.19
N LYS A 253 -21.59 -13.63 -1.35
CA LYS A 253 -21.33 -14.66 -0.33
C LYS A 253 -22.28 -14.57 0.87
N TYR A 254 -22.45 -13.37 1.42
CA TYR A 254 -23.16 -13.14 2.69
C TYR A 254 -24.62 -12.68 2.51
N LYS A 255 -25.00 -12.26 1.30
CA LYS A 255 -26.38 -11.90 0.94
C LYS A 255 -26.95 -10.88 1.94
N GLU A 256 -28.06 -11.21 2.61
CA GLU A 256 -28.74 -10.35 3.57
C GLU A 256 -27.83 -9.92 4.73
N ASP A 257 -26.95 -10.80 5.22
CA ASP A 257 -26.01 -10.46 6.29
C ASP A 257 -25.01 -9.38 5.84
N TRP A 258 -24.67 -9.34 4.55
CA TRP A 258 -23.87 -8.24 4.01
C TRP A 258 -24.63 -6.92 4.10
N SER A 259 -25.90 -6.90 3.71
CA SER A 259 -26.72 -5.69 3.80
C SER A 259 -26.82 -5.18 5.25
N ILE A 260 -26.97 -6.08 6.22
CA ILE A 260 -26.97 -5.72 7.65
C ILE A 260 -25.61 -5.13 8.04
N TYR A 261 -24.51 -5.77 7.61
CA TYR A 261 -23.16 -5.28 7.87
C TYR A 261 -22.91 -3.89 7.28
N THR A 262 -23.29 -3.66 6.01
CA THR A 262 -23.11 -2.37 5.34
C THR A 262 -24.00 -1.28 5.91
N ASN A 263 -25.14 -1.62 6.51
CA ASN A 263 -25.97 -0.65 7.23
C ASN A 263 -25.32 -0.22 8.56
N GLN A 264 -24.59 -1.13 9.22
CA GLN A 264 -23.83 -0.80 10.44
C GLN A 264 -22.55 -0.02 10.14
N VAL A 265 -21.89 -0.33 9.02
CA VAL A 265 -20.63 0.29 8.59
C VAL A 265 -20.80 0.83 7.17
N PRO A 266 -21.46 1.98 6.99
CA PRO A 266 -21.84 2.49 5.67
C PRO A 266 -20.63 2.88 4.83
N TYR A 267 -19.61 3.48 5.46
CA TYR A 267 -18.43 3.98 4.77
C TYR A 267 -17.54 2.84 4.27
N ARG A 268 -17.08 2.99 3.04
CA ARG A 268 -16.25 2.01 2.34
C ARG A 268 -14.79 2.21 2.71
N MET A 269 -14.25 3.41 2.52
CA MET A 269 -12.84 3.74 2.75
C MET A 269 -12.68 4.99 3.60
N ILE A 270 -13.30 6.10 3.20
CA ILE A 270 -13.09 7.40 3.82
C ILE A 270 -14.33 7.73 4.67
N PRO A 271 -14.21 7.73 6.00
CA PRO A 271 -15.36 7.97 6.87
C PRO A 271 -16.01 9.32 6.57
N TYR A 272 -17.34 9.36 6.57
CA TYR A 272 -18.15 10.54 6.27
C TYR A 272 -18.06 11.07 4.83
N ILE A 273 -17.32 10.40 3.93
CA ILE A 273 -17.17 10.80 2.53
C ILE A 273 -17.57 9.67 1.57
N TYR A 274 -16.99 8.47 1.74
CA TYR A 274 -17.16 7.31 0.86
C TYR A 274 -17.04 5.99 1.63
#